data_AF-A0A382LGW4-F1
#
_entry.id   AF-A0A382LGW4-F1
#
_cell.length_a   1.000
_cell.length_b   1.000
_cell.length_c   1.000
_cell.angle_alpha   90.00
_cell.angle_beta   90.00
_cell.angle_gamma   90.00
#
_symmetry.space_group_name_H-M   'P 1'
#
loop_
_entity.id
_entity.type
_entity.pdbx_description
1 polymer ?
#
loop_
_entity_poly.entity_id
_entity_poly.type
_entity_poly.pdbx_seq_one_letter_code
_entity_poly.pdbx_strand_id
1 'polypeptide(L)'
;VSDENKSDADYRVSYETGLDPQRSTHLGIWRDEHDGISRAFFDWDVPDLTQPVRDAIGAGPRDDVKGMNLENLTDLLQPDYLPLETGFAICPNGELSIAIRTSWPGTTPEMIDWWFGWHMARTERYKLWHPQAHLFAQPRYDFSNVSGMSDRERYIGNISWVDEYIGPMSTRLAITFHDPSEIGLDAGLLDDANYGTVVCATTGSSDDETGAQTGRLVHAVRRTGNGCEMRSRFIFPAGTPDLLGPLLIDHCYTE
;
A
#
# COMPACT_ATOMS: atom_id res chain seq x y z
N VAL A 1 -34.04 15.14 10.76
CA VAL A 1 -33.17 14.81 9.60
C VAL A 1 -32.20 15.96 9.44
N SER A 2 -31.44 16.29 10.50
CA SER A 2 -30.09 15.80 10.82
C SER A 2 -29.04 16.44 9.91
N ASP A 3 -28.62 17.64 10.33
CA ASP A 3 -27.49 18.45 9.85
C ASP A 3 -26.12 17.86 10.26
N GLU A 4 -26.01 16.53 10.48
CA GLU A 4 -24.77 15.91 10.98
C GLU A 4 -23.73 15.66 9.87
N ASN A 5 -24.15 15.54 8.60
CA ASN A 5 -23.23 15.27 7.48
C ASN A 5 -22.45 16.49 6.95
N LYS A 6 -22.71 17.70 7.46
CA LYS A 6 -21.96 18.90 7.08
C LYS A 6 -20.71 19.17 7.93
N SER A 7 -20.48 18.40 9.00
CA SER A 7 -19.45 18.73 9.99
C SER A 7 -18.06 18.12 9.73
N ASP A 8 -17.97 16.90 9.17
CA ASP A 8 -16.67 16.22 8.95
C ASP A 8 -15.93 16.69 7.69
N ALA A 9 -16.66 16.97 6.61
CA ALA A 9 -16.06 17.41 5.35
C ALA A 9 -15.43 18.81 5.47
N ASP A 10 -16.10 19.74 6.16
CA ASP A 10 -15.60 21.11 6.36
C ASP A 10 -14.41 21.16 7.34
N TYR A 11 -14.31 20.22 8.30
CA TYR A 11 -13.17 20.15 9.23
C TYR A 11 -11.85 19.80 8.52
N ARG A 12 -11.89 18.84 7.59
CA ARG A 12 -10.71 18.36 6.85
C ARG A 12 -10.04 19.44 6.00
N VAL A 13 -10.82 20.40 5.48
CA VAL A 13 -10.33 21.50 4.63
C VAL A 13 -9.22 22.31 5.33
N SER A 14 -9.27 22.43 6.66
CA SER A 14 -8.25 23.17 7.41
C SER A 14 -6.87 22.51 7.44
N TYR A 15 -6.78 21.23 7.08
CA TYR A 15 -5.54 20.43 7.02
C TYR A 15 -5.12 20.09 5.60
N GLU A 16 -5.83 20.64 4.63
CA GLU A 16 -5.66 20.33 3.22
C GLU A 16 -4.35 20.92 2.67
N THR A 17 -3.56 20.10 2.01
CA THR A 17 -2.30 20.47 1.35
C THR A 17 -2.47 20.46 -0.17
N GLY A 18 -1.67 21.24 -0.89
CA GLY A 18 -1.58 21.16 -2.35
C GLY A 18 -0.31 20.42 -2.74
N LEU A 19 -0.41 19.45 -3.65
CA LEU A 19 0.76 18.72 -4.17
C LEU A 19 1.80 19.74 -4.66
N ASP A 20 3.01 19.68 -4.10
CA ASP A 20 4.07 20.61 -4.46
C ASP A 20 4.50 20.37 -5.94
N PRO A 21 4.27 21.35 -6.84
CA PRO A 21 4.69 21.22 -8.24
C PRO A 21 6.21 21.29 -8.43
N GLN A 22 6.95 21.73 -7.41
CA GLN A 22 8.41 21.84 -7.39
C GLN A 22 9.07 20.80 -6.48
N ARG A 23 8.32 19.76 -6.07
CA ARG A 23 8.81 18.70 -5.18
C ARG A 23 10.14 18.12 -5.68
N SER A 24 11.10 18.06 -4.77
CA SER A 24 12.41 17.47 -5.03
C SER A 24 12.32 15.95 -4.92
N THR A 25 12.86 15.23 -5.90
CA THR A 25 12.94 13.77 -5.88
C THR A 25 14.41 13.36 -5.88
N HIS A 26 14.79 12.55 -4.90
CA HIS A 26 16.10 11.93 -4.84
C HIS A 26 16.09 10.68 -3.97
N LEU A 27 17.04 9.79 -4.24
CA LEU A 27 17.28 8.62 -3.41
C LEU A 27 18.03 8.98 -2.13
N GLY A 28 17.82 8.16 -1.11
CA GLY A 28 18.38 8.34 0.23
C GLY A 28 17.87 9.59 0.95
N ILE A 29 18.38 9.79 2.16
CA ILE A 29 18.04 10.94 2.99
C ILE A 29 19.24 11.90 3.03
N TRP A 30 19.02 13.16 2.66
CA TRP A 30 20.05 14.19 2.77
C TRP A 30 20.27 14.60 4.23
N ARG A 31 21.46 15.15 4.51
CA ARG A 31 21.85 15.52 5.88
C ARG A 31 20.81 16.42 6.57
N ASP A 32 20.24 17.35 5.81
CA ASP A 32 19.33 18.38 6.32
C ASP A 32 17.86 17.92 6.34
N GLU A 33 17.55 16.76 5.73
CA GLU A 33 16.23 16.12 5.76
C GLU A 33 16.04 15.27 7.03
N HIS A 34 17.12 14.70 7.57
CA HIS A 34 17.03 13.85 8.76
C HIS A 34 16.39 14.58 9.96
N ASP A 35 15.29 14.03 10.46
CA ASP A 35 14.83 14.31 11.81
C ASP A 35 15.58 13.42 12.82
N GLY A 36 15.46 13.75 14.11
CA GLY A 36 16.16 13.02 15.17
C GLY A 36 15.75 11.54 15.30
N ILE A 37 14.62 11.14 14.71
CA ILE A 37 14.07 9.78 14.75
C ILE A 37 14.49 9.02 13.49
N SER A 38 14.19 9.53 12.29
CA SER A 38 14.41 8.83 11.02
C SER A 38 15.86 8.47 10.79
N ARG A 39 16.80 9.29 11.29
CA ARG A 39 18.24 9.04 11.17
C ARG A 39 18.68 7.71 11.78
N ALA A 40 18.07 7.25 12.87
CA ALA A 40 18.47 6.02 13.53
C ALA A 40 17.96 4.76 12.81
N PHE A 41 16.93 4.90 11.95
CA PHE A 41 16.27 3.79 11.28
C PHE A 41 16.60 3.72 9.78
N PHE A 42 17.22 4.74 9.21
CA PHE A 42 17.63 4.70 7.81
C PHE A 42 18.80 3.74 7.61
N ASP A 43 18.56 2.70 6.83
CA ASP A 43 19.57 1.81 6.27
C ASP A 43 19.44 1.87 4.74
N TRP A 44 20.56 1.83 4.01
CA TRP A 44 20.53 1.76 2.55
C TRP A 44 20.41 0.32 2.06
N ASP A 45 20.97 -0.62 2.82
CA ASP A 45 21.05 -2.01 2.43
C ASP A 45 19.71 -2.69 2.72
N VAL A 46 19.06 -3.17 1.65
CA VAL A 46 17.81 -3.92 1.74
C VAL A 46 18.10 -5.42 1.71
N PRO A 47 17.28 -6.26 2.39
CA PRO A 47 17.47 -7.70 2.38
C PRO A 47 17.29 -8.28 0.97
N ASP A 48 18.08 -9.30 0.67
CA ASP A 48 17.94 -10.07 -0.57
C ASP A 48 16.58 -10.79 -0.62
N LEU A 49 15.98 -10.88 -1.82
CA LEU A 49 14.80 -11.71 -2.06
C LEU A 49 15.06 -13.16 -1.65
N THR A 50 14.10 -13.76 -0.95
CA THR A 50 14.15 -15.19 -0.63
C THR A 50 13.99 -16.05 -1.88
N GLN A 51 14.48 -17.29 -1.85
CA GLN A 51 14.38 -18.21 -2.99
C GLN A 51 12.93 -18.38 -3.48
N PRO A 52 11.90 -18.57 -2.63
CA PRO A 52 10.52 -18.68 -3.10
C PRO A 52 10.01 -17.45 -3.86
N VAL A 53 10.45 -16.25 -3.49
CA VAL A 53 10.07 -15.01 -4.20
C VAL A 53 10.78 -14.93 -5.55
N ARG A 54 12.07 -15.26 -5.60
CA ARG A 54 12.84 -15.34 -6.86
C ARG A 54 12.24 -16.37 -7.81
N ASP A 55 11.82 -17.53 -7.28
CA ASP A 55 11.16 -18.58 -8.06
C ASP A 55 9.81 -18.09 -8.61
N ALA A 56 9.02 -17.36 -7.81
CA ALA A 56 7.75 -16.78 -8.24
C ALA A 56 7.94 -15.73 -9.35
N ILE A 57 8.97 -14.89 -9.25
CA ILE A 57 9.37 -13.94 -10.30
C ILE A 57 9.80 -14.69 -11.57
N GLY A 58 10.68 -15.68 -11.42
CA GLY A 58 11.23 -16.45 -12.54
C GLY A 58 10.24 -17.36 -13.25
N ALA A 59 9.16 -17.77 -12.56
CA ALA A 59 8.08 -18.56 -13.14
C ALA A 59 7.26 -17.76 -14.18
N GLY A 60 7.28 -16.42 -14.12
CA GLY A 60 6.46 -15.58 -14.98
C GLY A 60 4.96 -15.67 -14.63
N PRO A 61 4.07 -15.25 -15.55
CA PRO A 61 2.64 -15.32 -15.32
C PRO A 61 2.20 -16.78 -15.17
N ARG A 62 1.38 -17.04 -14.16
CA ARG A 62 0.89 -18.38 -13.82
C ARG A 62 -0.36 -18.71 -14.62
N ASP A 63 -0.24 -19.69 -15.51
CA ASP A 63 -1.36 -20.19 -16.33
C ASP A 63 -2.18 -21.29 -15.64
N ASP A 64 -1.65 -21.87 -14.56
CA ASP A 64 -2.28 -22.96 -13.82
C ASP A 64 -3.29 -22.50 -12.75
N VAL A 65 -3.34 -21.19 -12.49
CA VAL A 65 -4.25 -20.55 -11.53
C VAL A 65 -4.87 -19.31 -12.15
N LYS A 66 -6.06 -18.91 -11.66
CA LYS A 66 -6.71 -17.66 -12.07
C LYS A 66 -6.29 -16.54 -11.12
N GLY A 67 -6.05 -15.36 -11.68
CA GLY A 67 -5.85 -14.14 -10.89
C GLY A 67 -7.06 -13.83 -10.00
N MET A 68 -6.77 -13.22 -8.85
CA MET A 68 -7.77 -12.66 -7.94
C MET A 68 -8.13 -11.24 -8.37
N ASN A 69 -9.42 -10.90 -8.39
CA ASN A 69 -9.94 -9.56 -8.68
C ASN A 69 -10.84 -9.09 -7.52
N LEU A 70 -11.52 -7.94 -7.70
CA LEU A 70 -12.42 -7.41 -6.66
C LEU A 70 -13.59 -8.34 -6.32
N GLU A 71 -14.05 -9.18 -7.24
CA GLU A 71 -15.23 -10.02 -7.05
C GLU A 71 -14.98 -11.17 -6.07
N ASN A 72 -13.72 -11.52 -5.83
CA ASN A 72 -13.32 -12.64 -4.97
C ASN A 72 -12.30 -12.25 -3.89
N LEU A 73 -12.13 -10.96 -3.58
CA LEU A 73 -11.22 -10.51 -2.52
C LEU A 73 -11.53 -11.11 -1.14
N THR A 74 -12.79 -11.38 -0.83
CA THR A 74 -13.21 -12.00 0.44
C THR A 74 -12.67 -13.41 0.63
N ASP A 75 -12.19 -14.07 -0.43
CA ASP A 75 -11.47 -15.35 -0.33
C ASP A 75 -10.16 -15.23 0.46
N LEU A 76 -9.61 -14.02 0.62
CA LEU A 76 -8.49 -13.78 1.54
C LEU A 76 -8.84 -14.17 2.99
N LEU A 77 -10.11 -14.13 3.38
CA LEU A 77 -10.54 -14.44 4.74
C LEU A 77 -10.68 -15.95 5.00
N GLN A 78 -10.50 -16.79 3.98
CA GLN A 78 -10.46 -18.24 4.17
C GLN A 78 -9.29 -18.63 5.10
N PRO A 79 -9.46 -19.67 5.93
CA PRO A 79 -8.44 -20.05 6.92
C PRO A 79 -7.14 -20.51 6.26
N ASP A 80 -7.24 -21.22 5.13
CA ASP A 80 -6.10 -21.73 4.39
C ASP A 80 -5.53 -20.69 3.42
N TYR A 81 -4.30 -20.93 2.98
CA TYR A 81 -3.70 -20.13 1.91
C TYR A 81 -4.37 -20.41 0.57
N LEU A 82 -4.43 -19.37 -0.25
CA LEU A 82 -4.95 -19.45 -1.62
C LEU A 82 -3.89 -20.09 -2.55
N PRO A 83 -4.31 -20.57 -3.73
CA PRO A 83 -3.39 -21.20 -4.69
C PRO A 83 -2.20 -20.29 -5.12
N LEU A 84 -2.37 -18.98 -5.05
CA LEU A 84 -1.35 -17.99 -5.39
C LEU A 84 -1.19 -16.96 -4.25
N GLU A 85 -0.22 -17.20 -3.37
CA GLU A 85 0.17 -16.22 -2.33
C GLU A 85 1.36 -15.35 -2.75
N THR A 86 2.17 -15.79 -3.70
CA THR A 86 3.27 -15.01 -4.27
C THR A 86 3.47 -15.38 -5.74
N GLY A 87 3.41 -14.39 -6.63
CA GLY A 87 3.41 -14.56 -8.08
C GLY A 87 2.31 -13.73 -8.74
N PHE A 88 2.09 -13.92 -10.04
CA PHE A 88 1.08 -13.14 -10.78
C PHE A 88 0.36 -14.01 -11.81
N ALA A 89 -0.88 -13.66 -12.12
CA ALA A 89 -1.74 -14.39 -13.04
C ALA A 89 -2.77 -13.44 -13.67
N ILE A 90 -3.32 -13.83 -14.82
CA ILE A 90 -4.40 -13.09 -15.48
C ILE A 90 -5.75 -13.57 -14.90
N CYS A 91 -6.61 -12.62 -14.56
CA CYS A 91 -7.99 -12.85 -14.13
C CYS A 91 -8.87 -13.28 -15.33
N PRO A 92 -10.01 -13.94 -15.10
CA PRO A 92 -10.93 -14.31 -16.19
C PRO A 92 -11.43 -13.13 -17.04
N ASN A 93 -11.49 -11.93 -16.45
CA ASN A 93 -11.88 -10.68 -17.11
C ASN A 93 -10.70 -9.97 -17.81
N GLY A 94 -9.50 -10.57 -17.81
CA GLY A 94 -8.29 -10.05 -18.43
C GLY A 94 -7.44 -9.13 -17.55
N GLU A 95 -7.89 -8.79 -16.33
CA GLU A 95 -7.08 -8.00 -15.38
C GLU A 95 -5.79 -8.75 -15.00
N LEU A 96 -4.71 -8.01 -14.76
CA LEU A 96 -3.48 -8.56 -14.19
C LEU A 96 -3.58 -8.56 -12.67
N SER A 97 -3.42 -9.72 -12.05
CA SER A 97 -3.43 -9.90 -10.59
C SER A 97 -2.04 -10.31 -10.11
N ILE A 98 -1.49 -9.56 -9.16
CA ILE A 98 -0.18 -9.80 -8.57
C ILE A 98 -0.38 -10.02 -7.07
N ALA A 99 0.18 -11.12 -6.55
CA ALA A 99 0.10 -11.50 -5.15
C ALA A 99 1.50 -11.54 -4.54
N ILE A 100 1.62 -11.05 -3.30
CA ILE A 100 2.84 -11.15 -2.49
C ILE A 100 2.43 -11.50 -1.06
N ARG A 101 3.15 -12.41 -0.41
CA ARG A 101 2.98 -12.71 1.01
C ARG A 101 4.28 -12.42 1.74
N THR A 102 4.24 -11.50 2.68
CA THR A 102 5.37 -11.17 3.57
C THR A 102 5.04 -11.55 5.01
N SER A 103 6.03 -12.05 5.74
CA SER A 103 5.90 -12.38 7.16
C SER A 103 6.53 -11.27 8.00
N TRP A 104 5.86 -10.86 9.07
CA TRP A 104 6.26 -9.77 9.95
C TRP A 104 6.36 -10.25 11.41
N PRO A 105 7.47 -10.93 11.78
CA PRO A 105 7.66 -11.43 13.13
C PRO A 105 7.72 -10.30 14.17
N GLY A 106 7.01 -10.45 15.28
CA GLY A 106 6.97 -9.45 16.35
C GLY A 106 6.17 -8.18 16.04
N THR A 107 5.65 -8.04 14.81
CA THR A 107 4.79 -6.93 14.41
C THR A 107 3.33 -7.29 14.65
N THR A 108 2.54 -6.31 15.09
CA THR A 108 1.08 -6.45 15.18
C THR A 108 0.39 -5.68 14.05
N PRO A 109 -0.84 -6.05 13.65
CA PRO A 109 -1.60 -5.30 12.65
C PRO A 109 -1.78 -3.81 13.01
N GLU A 110 -1.88 -3.48 14.29
CA GLU A 110 -2.01 -2.11 14.77
C GLU A 110 -0.75 -1.28 14.51
N MET A 111 0.44 -1.91 14.51
CA MET A 111 1.69 -1.25 14.10
C MET A 111 1.69 -0.92 12.61
N ILE A 112 1.00 -1.72 11.78
CA ILE A 112 0.82 -1.43 10.35
C ILE A 112 -0.11 -0.22 10.18
N ASP A 113 -1.23 -0.17 10.88
CA ASP A 113 -2.11 1.01 10.85
C ASP A 113 -1.37 2.28 11.30
N TRP A 114 -0.59 2.19 12.39
CA TRP A 114 0.30 3.27 12.85
C TRP A 114 1.28 3.71 11.77
N TRP A 115 1.94 2.75 11.10
CA TRP A 115 2.91 3.04 10.05
C TRP A 115 2.29 3.88 8.93
N PHE A 116 1.16 3.43 8.37
CA PHE A 116 0.45 4.15 7.30
C PHE A 116 -0.03 5.54 7.74
N GLY A 117 -0.49 5.68 8.99
CA GLY A 117 -0.83 6.99 9.55
C GLY A 117 0.37 7.91 9.78
N TRP A 118 1.56 7.37 10.04
CA TRP A 118 2.75 8.11 10.42
C TRP A 118 3.67 8.48 9.25
N HIS A 119 3.90 7.57 8.30
CA HIS A 119 4.88 7.76 7.24
C HIS A 119 4.42 8.76 6.19
N MET A 120 3.11 8.79 5.87
CA MET A 120 2.55 9.59 4.77
C MET A 120 2.86 11.09 4.88
N ALA A 121 2.96 11.60 6.11
CA ALA A 121 3.11 13.03 6.37
C ALA A 121 4.47 13.60 5.93
N ARG A 122 5.50 12.76 5.76
CA ARG A 122 6.89 13.21 5.57
C ARG A 122 7.65 12.31 4.60
N THR A 123 8.27 12.92 3.59
CA THR A 123 9.09 12.22 2.60
C THR A 123 10.20 11.38 3.25
N GLU A 124 10.84 11.91 4.30
CA GLU A 124 11.94 11.21 4.97
C GLU A 124 11.51 9.93 5.68
N ARG A 125 10.24 9.87 6.13
CA ARG A 125 9.66 8.67 6.74
C ARG A 125 9.30 7.65 5.68
N TYR A 126 8.76 8.09 4.56
CA TYR A 126 8.46 7.21 3.43
C TYR A 126 9.73 6.54 2.88
N LYS A 127 10.83 7.28 2.82
CA LYS A 127 12.15 6.78 2.43
C LYS A 127 12.72 5.69 3.35
N LEU A 128 12.28 5.59 4.61
CA LEU A 128 12.70 4.49 5.50
C LEU A 128 12.15 3.14 5.03
N TRP A 129 11.01 3.15 4.34
CA TRP A 129 10.35 1.93 3.88
C TRP A 129 11.15 1.26 2.76
N HIS A 130 11.49 2.03 1.73
CA HIS A 130 12.30 1.55 0.63
C HIS A 130 13.37 2.59 0.24
N PRO A 131 14.57 2.52 0.86
CA PRO A 131 15.62 3.54 0.73
C PRO A 131 16.16 3.69 -0.70
N GLN A 132 16.01 2.64 -1.52
CA GLN A 132 16.49 2.54 -2.89
C GLN A 132 15.42 2.84 -3.95
N ALA A 133 14.16 3.11 -3.56
CA ALA A 133 13.07 3.33 -4.51
C ALA A 133 12.19 4.55 -4.19
N HIS A 134 11.93 4.84 -2.91
CA HIS A 134 11.03 5.92 -2.52
C HIS A 134 11.74 7.28 -2.61
N LEU A 135 11.13 8.23 -3.31
CA LEU A 135 11.74 9.54 -3.59
C LEU A 135 11.01 10.68 -2.88
N PHE A 136 9.69 10.59 -2.79
CA PHE A 136 8.83 11.65 -2.28
C PHE A 136 7.52 11.08 -1.72
N ALA A 137 7.00 11.72 -0.67
CA ALA A 137 5.63 11.53 -0.19
C ALA A 137 5.06 12.84 0.37
N GLN A 138 3.78 13.08 0.07
CA GLN A 138 2.98 14.15 0.64
C GLN A 138 1.50 13.73 0.69
N PRO A 139 0.79 13.94 1.81
CA PRO A 139 -0.62 13.61 1.88
C PRO A 139 -1.49 14.79 1.40
N ARG A 140 -2.66 14.51 0.81
CA ARG A 140 -3.67 15.54 0.49
C ARG A 140 -4.15 16.26 1.74
N TYR A 141 -4.30 15.56 2.86
CA TYR A 141 -4.58 16.16 4.16
C TYR A 141 -3.48 15.78 5.15
N ASP A 142 -2.80 16.77 5.74
CA ASP A 142 -1.78 16.53 6.77
C ASP A 142 -2.42 16.49 8.16
N PHE A 143 -2.73 15.28 8.62
CA PHE A 143 -3.28 15.05 9.95
C PHE A 143 -2.22 14.79 11.02
N SER A 144 -0.92 14.91 10.73
CA SER A 144 0.17 14.49 11.62
C SER A 144 0.13 15.14 13.01
N ASN A 145 -0.41 16.36 13.11
CA ASN A 145 -0.52 17.11 14.37
C ASN A 145 -1.95 17.18 14.93
N VAL A 146 -2.89 16.42 14.38
CA VAL A 146 -4.27 16.36 14.86
C VAL A 146 -4.38 15.39 16.03
N SER A 147 -4.83 15.90 17.18
CA SER A 147 -5.04 15.10 18.40
C SER A 147 -6.35 14.34 18.35
N GLY A 148 -6.37 13.14 18.95
CA GLY A 148 -7.60 12.36 19.13
C GLY A 148 -8.00 11.47 17.95
N MET A 149 -7.32 11.58 16.81
CA MET A 149 -7.47 10.65 15.69
C MET A 149 -6.70 9.35 15.97
N SER A 150 -7.36 8.23 15.74
CA SER A 150 -6.75 6.91 15.60
C SER A 150 -5.81 6.87 14.38
N ASP A 151 -4.94 5.87 14.32
CA ASP A 151 -4.00 5.72 13.22
C ASP A 151 -4.70 5.51 11.87
N ARG A 152 -5.82 4.77 11.86
CA ARG A 152 -6.67 4.54 10.68
C ARG A 152 -7.30 5.81 10.14
N GLU A 153 -7.82 6.66 11.03
CA GLU A 153 -8.46 7.93 10.65
C GLU A 153 -7.48 8.91 9.97
N ARG A 154 -6.16 8.71 10.11
CA ARG A 154 -5.14 9.54 9.48
C ARG A 154 -4.94 9.24 7.99
N TYR A 155 -5.20 8.00 7.55
CA TYR A 155 -4.99 7.61 6.16
C TYR A 155 -6.27 7.21 5.42
N ILE A 156 -7.29 6.64 6.08
CA ILE A 156 -8.54 6.24 5.41
C ILE A 156 -9.29 7.46 4.87
N GLY A 157 -9.64 7.41 3.58
CA GLY A 157 -10.24 8.51 2.84
C GLY A 157 -9.28 9.67 2.56
N ASN A 158 -7.97 9.43 2.64
CA ASN A 158 -6.91 10.39 2.29
C ASN A 158 -6.18 9.93 1.02
N ILE A 159 -5.41 10.84 0.41
CA ILE A 159 -4.57 10.55 -0.75
C ILE A 159 -3.12 10.72 -0.34
N SER A 160 -2.27 9.73 -0.61
CA SER A 160 -0.81 9.89 -0.60
C SER A 160 -0.33 10.15 -2.02
N TRP A 161 0.27 11.31 -2.27
CA TRP A 161 1.02 11.54 -3.48
C TRP A 161 2.45 11.09 -3.27
N VAL A 162 2.91 10.16 -4.12
CA VAL A 162 4.26 9.59 -4.03
C VAL A 162 4.97 9.65 -5.38
N ASP A 163 6.27 9.90 -5.34
CA ASP A 163 7.15 9.64 -6.47
C ASP A 163 8.10 8.51 -6.06
N GLU A 164 8.18 7.46 -6.87
CA GLU A 164 8.96 6.27 -6.54
C GLU A 164 9.45 5.53 -7.78
N TYR A 165 10.32 4.55 -7.57
CA TYR A 165 10.73 3.60 -8.59
C TYR A 165 10.04 2.25 -8.38
N ILE A 166 9.33 1.76 -9.39
CA ILE A 166 8.89 0.37 -9.47
C ILE A 166 9.78 -0.32 -10.50
N GLY A 167 10.81 -1.00 -10.02
CA GLY A 167 11.91 -1.45 -10.87
C GLY A 167 12.60 -0.25 -11.56
N PRO A 168 12.80 -0.29 -12.89
CA PRO A 168 13.40 0.84 -13.61
C PRO A 168 12.41 1.98 -13.90
N MET A 169 11.13 1.84 -13.55
CA MET A 169 10.08 2.80 -13.90
C MET A 169 9.95 3.85 -12.79
N SER A 170 10.22 5.13 -13.12
CA SER A 170 9.85 6.23 -12.23
C SER A 170 8.34 6.48 -12.37
N THR A 171 7.62 6.34 -11.26
CA THR A 171 6.17 6.49 -11.16
C THR A 171 5.82 7.68 -10.27
N ARG A 172 4.70 8.31 -10.60
CA ARG A 172 4.12 9.42 -9.86
C ARG A 172 2.67 9.09 -9.57
N LEU A 173 2.39 8.68 -8.35
CA LEU A 173 1.12 8.06 -7.99
C LEU A 173 0.32 8.94 -7.04
N ALA A 174 -0.98 8.98 -7.28
CA ALA A 174 -1.98 9.34 -6.27
C ALA A 174 -2.58 8.05 -5.73
N ILE A 175 -2.27 7.70 -4.48
CA ILE A 175 -2.78 6.52 -3.79
C ILE A 175 -3.93 6.96 -2.89
N THR A 176 -5.16 6.65 -3.28
CA THR A 176 -6.38 7.01 -2.54
C THR A 176 -6.80 5.84 -1.66
N PHE A 177 -6.68 5.99 -0.34
CA PHE A 177 -7.03 4.95 0.62
C PHE A 177 -8.53 4.94 0.90
N HIS A 178 -9.10 3.74 0.99
CA HIS A 178 -10.54 3.51 1.17
C HIS A 178 -10.82 2.71 2.43
N ASP A 179 -12.06 2.76 2.91
CA ASP A 179 -12.48 1.88 3.99
C ASP A 179 -12.63 0.43 3.46
N PRO A 180 -12.06 -0.60 4.13
CA PRO A 180 -12.16 -1.99 3.66
C PRO A 180 -13.60 -2.51 3.47
N SER A 181 -14.58 -1.94 4.18
CA SER A 181 -15.99 -2.30 3.99
C SER A 181 -16.50 -1.99 2.58
N GLU A 182 -15.91 -1.03 1.87
CA GLU A 182 -16.25 -0.68 0.49
C GLU A 182 -15.94 -1.81 -0.50
N ILE A 183 -15.02 -2.71 -0.15
CA ILE A 183 -14.63 -3.89 -0.93
C ILE A 183 -15.10 -5.20 -0.27
N GLY A 184 -16.07 -5.13 0.63
CA GLY A 184 -16.67 -6.30 1.28
C GLY A 184 -15.80 -6.95 2.36
N LEU A 185 -14.81 -6.23 2.88
CA LEU A 185 -13.93 -6.66 3.97
C LEU A 185 -14.26 -5.88 5.25
N ASP A 186 -15.49 -6.02 5.74
CA ASP A 186 -15.94 -5.31 6.94
C ASP A 186 -15.27 -5.83 8.23
N ALA A 187 -15.24 -4.97 9.25
CA ALA A 187 -14.52 -5.24 10.50
C ALA A 187 -14.95 -6.54 11.19
N GLY A 188 -16.25 -6.90 11.14
CA GLY A 188 -16.75 -8.14 11.73
C GLY A 188 -16.18 -9.37 11.04
N LEU A 189 -16.17 -9.39 9.70
CA LEU A 189 -15.57 -10.47 8.93
C LEU A 189 -14.05 -10.57 9.15
N LEU A 190 -13.36 -9.43 9.28
CA LEU A 190 -11.92 -9.41 9.57
C LEU A 190 -11.63 -10.02 10.94
N ASP A 191 -12.37 -9.61 11.97
CA ASP A 191 -12.20 -10.14 13.33
C ASP A 191 -12.46 -11.66 13.38
N ASP A 192 -13.54 -12.13 12.76
CA ASP A 192 -13.89 -13.55 12.67
C ASP A 192 -12.81 -14.38 11.96
N ALA A 193 -12.13 -13.79 10.96
CA ALA A 193 -11.05 -14.41 10.19
C ALA A 193 -9.64 -14.16 10.77
N ASN A 194 -9.53 -13.54 11.96
CA ASN A 194 -8.27 -13.21 12.63
C ASN A 194 -7.37 -12.24 11.84
N TYR A 195 -7.98 -11.36 11.04
CA TYR A 195 -7.34 -10.21 10.42
C TYR A 195 -7.40 -9.01 11.36
N GLY A 196 -6.30 -8.26 11.48
CA GLY A 196 -6.29 -7.06 12.32
C GLY A 196 -6.48 -5.76 11.55
N THR A 197 -6.08 -5.73 10.28
CA THR A 197 -6.35 -4.61 9.39
C THR A 197 -6.29 -5.05 7.93
N VAL A 198 -6.90 -4.22 7.08
CA VAL A 198 -6.71 -4.22 5.64
C VAL A 198 -6.41 -2.78 5.24
N VAL A 199 -5.30 -2.57 4.54
CA VAL A 199 -5.01 -1.30 3.88
C VAL A 199 -5.34 -1.48 2.40
N CYS A 200 -6.38 -0.79 1.92
CA CYS A 200 -6.78 -0.86 0.51
C CYS A 200 -6.83 0.54 -0.11
N ALA A 201 -6.39 0.63 -1.36
CA ALA A 201 -6.37 1.87 -2.09
C ALA A 201 -6.59 1.65 -3.59
N THR A 202 -7.05 2.70 -4.26
CA THR A 202 -6.94 2.83 -5.71
C THR A 202 -5.74 3.72 -6.05
N THR A 203 -5.06 3.42 -7.15
CA THR A 203 -3.92 4.20 -7.62
C THR A 203 -4.24 4.87 -8.94
N GLY A 204 -3.86 6.14 -9.10
CA GLY A 204 -3.85 6.86 -10.36
C GLY A 204 -2.56 7.65 -10.54
N SER A 205 -2.43 8.42 -11.62
CA SER A 205 -1.31 9.35 -11.77
C SER A 205 -1.54 10.59 -10.90
N SER A 206 -0.53 11.03 -10.15
CA SER A 206 -0.62 12.32 -9.43
C SER A 206 -0.59 13.53 -10.37
N ASP A 207 -0.14 13.33 -11.60
CA ASP A 207 -0.07 14.36 -12.63
C ASP A 207 -1.35 14.41 -13.49
N ASP A 208 -2.32 13.51 -13.24
CA ASP A 208 -3.61 13.46 -13.93
C ASP A 208 -4.74 14.06 -13.06
N GLU A 209 -5.15 15.28 -13.41
CA GLU A 209 -6.22 16.01 -12.73
C GLU A 209 -7.61 15.37 -12.91
N THR A 210 -7.79 14.46 -13.88
CA THR A 210 -9.08 13.76 -14.06
C THR A 210 -9.36 12.75 -12.94
N GLY A 211 -8.32 12.35 -12.18
CA GLY A 211 -8.43 11.35 -11.13
C GLY A 211 -8.66 9.94 -11.67
N ALA A 212 -8.26 9.65 -12.90
CA ALA A 212 -8.39 8.32 -13.48
C ALA A 212 -7.60 7.29 -12.65
N GLN A 213 -8.30 6.25 -12.19
CA GLN A 213 -7.70 5.17 -11.42
C GLN A 213 -7.21 4.08 -12.39
N THR A 214 -5.96 3.67 -12.23
CA THR A 214 -5.23 2.74 -13.10
C THR A 214 -4.82 1.45 -12.40
N GLY A 215 -5.07 1.33 -11.10
CA GLY A 215 -4.74 0.15 -10.33
C GLY A 215 -5.44 0.12 -8.98
N ARG A 216 -5.35 -1.04 -8.32
CA ARG A 216 -5.88 -1.27 -6.98
C ARG A 216 -4.84 -2.03 -6.18
N LEU A 217 -4.69 -1.68 -4.90
CA LEU A 217 -3.84 -2.39 -3.96
C LEU A 217 -4.65 -2.78 -2.72
N VAL A 218 -4.36 -3.96 -2.18
CA VAL A 218 -4.95 -4.48 -0.95
C VAL A 218 -3.85 -5.17 -0.17
N HIS A 219 -3.55 -4.69 1.03
CA HIS A 219 -2.67 -5.33 2.00
C HIS A 219 -3.52 -5.87 3.16
N ALA A 220 -3.85 -7.16 3.11
CA ALA A 220 -4.63 -7.79 4.17
C ALA A 220 -3.70 -8.38 5.23
N VAL A 221 -3.77 -7.89 6.47
CA VAL A 221 -2.84 -8.22 7.55
C VAL A 221 -3.46 -9.22 8.52
N ARG A 222 -3.03 -10.48 8.45
CA ARG A 222 -3.52 -11.59 9.26
C ARG A 222 -2.62 -11.79 10.48
N ARG A 223 -3.20 -11.94 11.67
CA ARG A 223 -2.44 -12.29 12.88
C ARG A 223 -1.93 -13.72 12.78
N THR A 224 -0.72 -13.96 13.29
CA THR A 224 -0.09 -15.27 13.38
C THR A 224 0.41 -15.52 14.81
N GLY A 225 0.85 -16.74 15.11
CA GLY A 225 1.41 -17.05 16.44
C GLY A 225 2.70 -16.30 16.79
N ASN A 226 3.37 -15.65 15.83
CA ASN A 226 4.66 -14.97 16.03
C ASN A 226 4.66 -13.51 15.53
N GLY A 227 3.51 -12.88 15.36
CA GLY A 227 3.38 -11.53 14.79
C GLY A 227 2.23 -11.49 13.79
N CYS A 228 2.45 -10.94 12.60
CA CYS A 228 1.48 -10.97 11.51
C CYS A 228 2.10 -11.40 10.19
N GLU A 229 1.25 -11.67 9.21
CA GLU A 229 1.63 -11.75 7.80
C GLU A 229 0.79 -10.75 7.01
N MET A 230 1.38 -10.19 5.96
CA MET A 230 0.69 -9.32 5.03
C MET A 230 0.50 -10.09 3.73
N ARG A 231 -0.76 -10.18 3.28
CA ARG A 231 -1.16 -10.81 2.02
C ARG A 231 -1.60 -9.70 1.07
N SER A 232 -0.67 -9.30 0.21
CA SER A 232 -0.83 -8.20 -0.73
C SER A 232 -1.47 -8.69 -2.03
N ARG A 233 -2.38 -7.89 -2.59
CA ARG A 233 -2.96 -8.06 -3.92
C ARG A 233 -2.89 -6.75 -4.67
N PHE A 234 -2.34 -6.77 -5.88
CA PHE A 234 -2.40 -5.66 -6.81
C PHE A 234 -3.17 -6.10 -8.05
N ILE A 235 -4.16 -5.30 -8.44
CA ILE A 235 -5.08 -5.62 -9.54
C ILE A 235 -5.04 -4.47 -10.55
N PHE A 236 -4.63 -4.77 -11.77
CA PHE A 236 -4.50 -3.79 -12.85
C PHE A 236 -5.45 -4.11 -14.03
N PRO A 237 -5.90 -3.09 -14.77
CA PRO A 237 -6.79 -3.26 -15.92
C PRO A 237 -6.28 -4.25 -16.96
N ALA A 238 -7.20 -4.80 -17.75
CA ALA A 238 -6.86 -5.66 -18.87
C ALA A 238 -5.94 -4.96 -19.89
N GLY A 239 -4.93 -5.69 -20.35
CA GLY A 239 -3.89 -5.16 -21.24
C GLY A 239 -2.68 -4.56 -20.52
N THR A 240 -2.64 -4.58 -19.19
CA THR A 240 -1.43 -4.23 -18.43
C THR A 240 -0.28 -5.19 -18.79
N PRO A 241 0.93 -4.70 -19.10
CA PRO A 241 2.06 -5.57 -19.44
C PRO A 241 2.47 -6.49 -18.29
N ASP A 242 2.66 -7.79 -18.59
CA ASP A 242 3.10 -8.81 -17.62
C ASP A 242 4.43 -8.46 -16.94
N LEU A 243 5.28 -7.63 -17.56
CA LEU A 243 6.52 -7.13 -16.96
C LEU A 243 6.29 -6.40 -15.63
N LEU A 244 5.10 -5.84 -15.40
CA LEU A 244 4.79 -5.21 -14.11
C LEU A 244 4.74 -6.24 -12.97
N GLY A 245 4.37 -7.49 -13.27
CA GLY A 245 4.35 -8.62 -12.33
C GLY A 245 5.63 -8.76 -11.51
N PRO A 246 6.78 -9.09 -12.14
CA PRO A 246 8.03 -9.28 -11.42
C PRO A 246 8.54 -8.00 -10.75
N LEU A 247 8.35 -6.83 -11.36
CA LEU A 247 8.81 -5.56 -10.78
C LEU A 247 8.07 -5.21 -9.49
N LEU A 248 6.77 -5.44 -9.45
CA LEU A 248 5.97 -5.14 -8.27
C LEU A 248 6.11 -6.18 -7.17
N ILE A 249 6.37 -7.45 -7.51
CA ILE A 249 6.70 -8.48 -6.53
C ILE A 249 8.01 -8.13 -5.80
N ASP A 250 9.04 -7.72 -6.56
CA ASP A 250 10.34 -7.30 -6.01
C ASP A 250 10.18 -6.07 -5.10
N HIS A 251 9.54 -5.01 -5.62
CA HIS A 251 9.29 -3.77 -4.89
C HIS A 251 8.54 -4.00 -3.57
N CYS A 252 7.36 -4.65 -3.63
CA CYS A 252 6.51 -4.90 -2.46
C CYS A 252 7.13 -5.88 -1.44
N TYR A 253 8.02 -6.78 -1.87
CA TYR A 253 8.70 -7.69 -0.93
C TYR A 253 9.91 -7.02 -0.25
N THR A 254 10.56 -6.09 -0.94
CA THR A 254 11.74 -5.38 -0.45
C THR A 254 11.38 -4.32 0.58
N GLU A 255 10.23 -3.69 0.40
CA GLU A 255 9.49 -2.86 1.38
C GLU A 255 9.10 -3.61 2.66
#